data_AF-A0A0Q5V9B9-F1
#
_entry.id   AF-A0A0Q5V9B9-F1
#
_cell.length_a   1.000
_cell.length_b   1.000
_cell.length_c   1.000
_cell.angle_alpha   90.00
_cell.angle_beta   90.00
_cell.angle_gamma   90.00
#
_symmetry.space_group_name_H-M   'P 1'
#
loop_
_entity.id
_entity.type
_entity.pdbx_description
1 polymer ?
#
loop_
_entity_poly.entity_id
_entity_poly.type
_entity_poly.pdbx_seq_one_letter_code
_entity_poly.pdbx_strand_id
1 'polypeptide(L)'
;MTFRKLFVIGAAVAALGVAATSAFAQTNAQKSLIDAAKAAGTVGEQSDGFIGFRVGPGSPDLRAAVQATNSGRSALYARSAAEAGTSADVAGARMFQSQLLPRISSGQWYRNDQGQWVQR
;
A
#
# COMPACT_ATOMS: atom_id res chain seq x y z
N MET A 1 13.46 -35.78 -29.21
CA MET A 1 14.32 -35.32 -28.09
C MET A 1 15.51 -34.62 -28.75
N THR A 2 15.73 -33.31 -28.74
CA THR A 2 15.37 -32.26 -27.78
C THR A 2 15.59 -30.92 -28.49
N PHE A 3 14.58 -30.04 -28.55
CA PHE A 3 14.75 -28.69 -29.10
C PHE A 3 15.11 -27.71 -27.98
N ARG A 4 16.29 -27.10 -28.13
CA ARG A 4 16.79 -25.94 -27.38
C ARG A 4 15.80 -24.77 -27.47
N LYS A 5 15.45 -24.18 -26.32
CA LYS A 5 14.98 -22.79 -26.25
C LYS A 5 15.61 -22.08 -25.06
N LEU A 6 16.63 -21.28 -25.37
CA LEU A 6 17.06 -20.15 -24.56
C LEU A 6 15.91 -19.15 -24.54
N PHE A 7 15.49 -18.71 -23.35
CA PHE A 7 14.73 -17.48 -23.20
C PHE A 7 15.36 -16.66 -22.08
N VAL A 8 16.21 -15.72 -22.51
CA VAL A 8 16.63 -14.57 -21.72
C VAL A 8 15.60 -13.47 -22.00
N ILE A 9 14.80 -13.13 -20.99
CA ILE A 9 14.13 -11.82 -20.87
C ILE A 9 14.52 -11.37 -19.47
N GLY A 10 15.42 -10.41 -19.29
CA GLY A 10 15.24 -9.03 -19.74
C GLY A 10 14.46 -8.22 -18.70
N ALA A 11 14.84 -8.31 -17.41
CA ALA A 11 14.26 -7.46 -16.37
C ALA A 11 14.87 -6.06 -16.46
N ALA A 12 14.35 -5.25 -17.39
CA ALA A 12 14.56 -3.81 -17.36
C ALA A 12 13.77 -3.26 -16.17
N VAL A 13 14.45 -3.13 -15.03
CA VAL A 13 13.99 -2.31 -13.90
C VAL A 13 14.08 -0.87 -14.37
N ALA A 14 13.02 -0.37 -15.00
CA ALA A 14 12.86 1.05 -15.28
C ALA A 14 12.70 1.77 -13.93
N ALA A 15 13.81 2.33 -13.44
CA ALA A 15 13.81 3.33 -12.40
C ALA A 15 13.14 4.60 -12.95
N LEU A 16 11.81 4.64 -12.90
CA LEU A 16 11.03 5.85 -13.19
C LEU A 16 11.11 6.77 -11.96
N GLY A 17 12.14 7.61 -11.99
CA GLY A 17 12.32 8.76 -11.11
C GLY A 17 11.15 9.72 -11.24
N VAL A 18 10.24 9.65 -10.27
CA VAL A 18 9.54 10.75 -9.59
C VAL A 18 9.46 12.07 -10.37
N ALA A 19 8.48 12.18 -11.27
CA ALA A 19 7.88 13.47 -11.58
C ALA A 19 6.95 13.83 -10.41
N ALA A 20 7.43 14.70 -9.53
CA ALA A 20 6.74 15.22 -8.36
C ALA A 20 5.58 16.14 -8.78
N THR A 21 4.42 15.57 -9.09
CA THR A 21 3.16 16.31 -9.13
C THR A 21 2.63 16.40 -7.70
N SER A 22 3.00 17.46 -6.97
CA SER A 22 2.34 17.93 -5.73
C SER A 22 1.69 16.85 -4.85
N ALA A 23 2.41 15.75 -4.60
CA ALA A 23 2.01 14.81 -3.57
C ALA A 23 2.12 15.56 -2.26
N PHE A 24 1.02 15.67 -1.51
CA PHE A 24 1.07 16.09 -0.11
C PHE A 24 2.13 15.22 0.57
N ALA A 25 3.32 15.78 0.77
CA ALA A 25 4.43 15.04 1.34
C ALA A 25 4.02 14.71 2.77
N GLN A 26 3.68 13.44 3.01
CA GLN A 26 3.35 12.97 4.34
C GLN A 26 4.52 13.33 5.25
N THR A 27 4.24 14.13 6.29
CA THR A 27 5.30 14.57 7.19
C THR A 27 5.84 13.37 7.98
N ASN A 28 7.09 13.46 8.44
CA ASN A 28 7.68 12.43 9.31
C ASN A 28 6.83 12.21 10.57
N ALA A 29 6.16 13.27 11.07
CA ALA A 29 5.23 13.18 12.19
C ALA A 29 3.98 12.35 11.86
N GLN A 30 3.34 12.60 10.71
CA GLN A 30 2.18 11.81 10.27
C GLN A 30 2.54 10.33 10.05
N LYS A 31 3.74 10.05 9.51
CA LYS A 31 4.25 8.68 9.38
C LYS A 31 4.41 8.01 10.75
N SER A 32 5.06 8.68 11.69
CA SER A 32 5.26 8.15 13.05
C SER A 32 3.92 7.85 13.75
N LEU A 33 2.94 8.75 13.60
CA LEU A 33 1.58 8.55 14.14
C LEU A 33 0.90 7.30 13.59
N ILE A 34 0.96 7.07 12.28
CA ILE A 34 0.39 5.87 11.65
C ILE A 34 1.13 4.61 12.12
N ASP A 35 2.46 4.64 12.17
CA ASP A 35 3.26 3.48 12.57
C ASP A 35 2.97 3.09 14.03
N ALA A 36 2.87 4.07 14.94
CA ALA A 36 2.45 3.85 16.32
C ALA A 36 1.03 3.28 16.41
N ALA A 37 0.10 3.80 15.61
CA ALA A 37 -1.28 3.31 15.57
C ALA A 37 -1.40 1.89 15.00
N LYS A 38 -0.53 1.50 14.06
CA LYS A 38 -0.41 0.12 13.56
C LYS A 38 0.12 -0.83 14.62
N ALA A 39 1.16 -0.40 15.35
CA ALA A 39 1.71 -1.16 16.46
C ALA A 39 0.67 -1.35 17.60
N ALA A 40 -0.17 -0.34 17.84
CA ALA A 40 -1.26 -0.41 18.82
C ALA A 40 -2.49 -1.20 18.33
N GLY A 41 -2.56 -1.58 17.05
CA GLY A 41 -3.71 -2.29 16.47
C GLY A 41 -4.98 -1.44 16.29
N THR A 42 -4.84 -0.10 16.35
CA THR A 42 -5.93 0.85 16.10
C THR A 42 -6.22 0.98 14.62
N VAL A 43 -5.16 0.97 13.79
CA VAL A 43 -5.24 0.96 12.33
C VAL A 43 -4.47 -0.23 11.76
N GLY A 44 -4.75 -0.60 10.53
CA GLY A 44 -4.02 -1.65 9.82
C GLY A 44 -4.07 -1.49 8.31
N GLU A 45 -3.21 -2.22 7.61
CA GLU A 45 -3.25 -2.27 6.14
C GLU A 45 -4.49 -3.05 5.67
N GLN A 46 -5.02 -2.74 4.51
CA GLN A 46 -6.16 -3.43 3.91
C GLN A 46 -5.74 -4.10 2.60
N SER A 47 -6.41 -5.19 2.24
CA SER A 47 -6.12 -5.98 1.04
C SER A 47 -6.25 -5.21 -0.28
N ASP A 48 -6.92 -4.06 -0.25
CA ASP A 48 -7.06 -3.11 -1.36
C ASP A 48 -5.87 -2.13 -1.49
N GLY A 49 -4.90 -2.21 -0.57
CA GLY A 49 -3.74 -1.33 -0.53
C GLY A 49 -3.91 -0.08 0.32
N PHE A 50 -5.02 0.14 1.02
CA PHE A 50 -5.23 1.33 1.87
C PHE A 50 -5.00 1.05 3.37
N ILE A 51 -5.00 2.10 4.18
CA ILE A 51 -5.01 1.99 5.64
C ILE A 51 -6.45 2.14 6.14
N GLY A 52 -6.89 1.20 6.98
CA GLY A 52 -8.21 1.21 7.61
C GLY A 52 -8.13 1.35 9.12
N PHE A 53 -9.17 1.93 9.72
CA PHE A 53 -9.37 1.95 11.16
C PHE A 53 -10.00 0.64 11.62
N ARG A 54 -9.29 -0.09 12.48
CA ARG A 54 -9.77 -1.32 13.10
C ARG A 54 -10.60 -1.04 14.35
N VAL A 55 -10.18 -0.07 15.17
CA VAL A 55 -10.84 0.27 16.44
C VAL A 55 -11.12 1.76 16.51
N GLY A 56 -12.41 2.11 16.46
CA GLY A 56 -12.87 3.50 16.55
C GLY A 56 -12.28 4.41 15.45
N PRO A 57 -12.66 5.69 15.42
CA PRO A 57 -12.18 6.61 14.40
C PRO A 57 -10.76 7.15 14.65
N GLY A 58 -10.13 6.83 15.79
CA GLY A 58 -8.85 7.43 16.20
C GLY A 58 -8.94 8.93 16.53
N SER A 59 -7.79 9.56 16.81
CA SER A 59 -7.71 11.01 17.03
C SER A 59 -7.88 11.80 15.72
N PRO A 60 -8.27 13.09 15.76
CA PRO A 60 -8.32 13.95 14.57
C PRO A 60 -7.03 13.94 13.75
N ASP A 61 -5.86 14.00 14.41
CA ASP A 61 -4.56 13.98 13.75
C ASP A 61 -4.27 12.65 13.06
N LEU A 62 -4.64 11.53 13.71
CA LEU A 62 -4.48 10.21 13.10
C LEU A 62 -5.38 10.06 11.87
N ARG A 63 -6.62 10.57 11.91
CA ARG A 63 -7.52 10.58 10.74
C ARG A 63 -6.94 11.41 9.61
N ALA A 64 -6.44 12.61 9.90
CA ALA A 64 -5.81 13.47 8.90
C ALA A 64 -4.57 12.80 8.27
N ALA A 65 -3.74 12.13 9.09
CA ALA A 65 -2.60 11.37 8.61
C ALA A 65 -3.03 10.21 7.69
N VAL A 66 -3.98 9.37 8.13
CA VAL A 66 -4.50 8.24 7.33
C VAL A 66 -5.13 8.73 6.02
N GLN A 67 -5.90 9.82 6.06
CA GLN A 67 -6.49 10.42 4.87
C GLN A 67 -5.42 10.91 3.90
N ALA A 68 -4.40 11.63 4.37
CA ALA A 68 -3.31 12.10 3.53
C ALA A 68 -2.57 10.94 2.86
N THR A 69 -2.26 9.87 3.61
CA THR A 69 -1.62 8.66 3.07
C THR A 69 -2.50 7.96 2.04
N ASN A 70 -3.80 7.78 2.32
CA ASN A 70 -4.72 7.10 1.41
C ASN A 70 -4.96 7.91 0.14
N SER A 71 -5.01 9.25 0.22
CA SER A 71 -5.08 10.11 -0.97
C SER A 71 -3.82 9.96 -1.84
N GLY A 72 -2.63 9.94 -1.23
CA GLY A 72 -1.38 9.70 -1.95
C GLY A 72 -1.33 8.33 -2.61
N ARG A 73 -1.77 7.28 -1.91
CA ARG A 73 -1.87 5.92 -2.45
C ARG A 73 -2.88 5.82 -3.59
N SER A 74 -4.03 6.48 -3.47
CA SER A 74 -5.05 6.53 -4.52
C SER A 74 -4.50 7.13 -5.82
N ALA A 75 -3.80 8.27 -5.73
CA ALA A 75 -3.16 8.88 -6.89
C ALA A 75 -2.08 7.96 -7.52
N LEU A 76 -1.29 7.29 -6.68
CA LEU A 76 -0.29 6.33 -7.14
C LEU A 76 -0.93 5.12 -7.84
N TYR A 77 -2.00 4.56 -7.28
CA TYR A 77 -2.69 3.40 -7.85
C TYR A 77 -3.39 3.76 -9.15
N ALA A 78 -4.02 4.93 -9.24
CA ALA A 78 -4.61 5.43 -10.48
C ALA A 78 -3.56 5.56 -11.59
N ARG A 79 -2.39 6.13 -11.26
CA ARG A 79 -1.28 6.24 -12.22
C ARG A 79 -0.74 4.87 -12.65
N SER A 80 -0.43 4.01 -11.69
CA SER A 80 0.09 2.66 -11.97
C SER A 80 -0.90 1.83 -12.79
N ALA A 81 -2.20 2.00 -12.52
CA ALA A 81 -3.27 1.35 -13.26
C ALA A 81 -3.34 1.81 -14.72
N ALA A 82 -3.26 3.13 -14.96
CA ALA A 82 -3.24 3.69 -16.30
C ALA A 82 -2.02 3.21 -17.11
N GLU A 83 -0.83 3.18 -16.49
CA GLU A 83 0.41 2.71 -17.12
C GLU A 83 0.35 1.21 -17.45
N ALA A 84 -0.33 0.40 -16.63
CA ALA A 84 -0.43 -1.04 -16.81
C ALA A 84 -1.71 -1.51 -17.55
N GLY A 85 -2.60 -0.60 -17.96
CA GLY A 85 -3.87 -0.94 -18.61
C GLY A 85 -4.83 -1.75 -17.72
N THR A 86 -4.87 -1.45 -16.42
CA THR A 86 -5.71 -2.13 -15.41
C THR A 86 -6.54 -1.13 -14.60
N SER A 87 -7.35 -1.59 -13.63
CA SER A 87 -8.04 -0.71 -12.67
C SER A 87 -7.16 -0.34 -11.47
N ALA A 88 -7.47 0.79 -10.83
CA ALA A 88 -6.81 1.25 -9.61
C ALA A 88 -6.94 0.23 -8.47
N ASP A 89 -8.08 -0.45 -8.36
CA ASP A 89 -8.31 -1.50 -7.36
C ASP A 89 -7.32 -2.66 -7.52
N VAL A 90 -7.08 -3.09 -8.77
CA VAL A 90 -6.09 -4.13 -9.06
C VAL A 90 -4.67 -3.66 -8.73
N ALA A 91 -4.33 -2.40 -9.02
CA ALA A 91 -3.03 -1.84 -8.66
C ALA A 91 -2.83 -1.78 -7.14
N GLY A 92 -3.87 -1.36 -6.39
CA GLY A 92 -3.85 -1.33 -4.93
C GLY A 92 -3.72 -2.72 -4.31
N ALA A 93 -4.50 -3.70 -4.78
CA ALA A 93 -4.39 -5.07 -4.32
C ALA A 93 -3.01 -5.70 -4.61
N ARG A 94 -2.42 -5.40 -5.78
CA ARG A 94 -1.05 -5.83 -6.11
C ARG A 94 -0.02 -5.16 -5.20
N MET A 95 -0.17 -3.87 -4.91
CA MET A 95 0.69 -3.16 -3.97
C MET A 95 0.61 -3.79 -2.57
N PHE A 96 -0.61 -4.14 -2.11
CA PHE A 96 -0.78 -4.82 -0.84
C PHE A 96 0.01 -6.14 -0.80
N GLN A 97 -0.23 -7.03 -1.76
CA GLN A 97 0.40 -8.35 -1.80
C GLN A 97 1.93 -8.28 -1.94
N SER A 98 2.43 -7.41 -2.81
CA SER A 98 3.87 -7.38 -3.16
C SER A 98 4.72 -6.56 -2.20
N GLN A 99 4.16 -5.53 -1.55
CA GLN A 99 4.95 -4.55 -0.79
C GLN A 99 4.44 -4.33 0.63
N LEU A 100 3.13 -4.25 0.86
CA LEU A 100 2.60 -3.92 2.18
C LEU A 100 2.55 -5.14 3.10
N LEU A 101 1.93 -6.24 2.64
CA LEU A 101 1.76 -7.47 3.41
C LEU A 101 3.09 -8.04 3.96
N PRO A 102 4.18 -8.12 3.17
CA PRO A 102 5.47 -8.60 3.68
C PRO A 102 6.09 -7.71 4.78
N ARG A 103 5.66 -6.44 4.88
CA ARG A 103 6.19 -5.45 5.85
C ARG A 103 5.37 -5.33 7.13
N ILE A 104 4.20 -5.97 7.21
CA ILE A 104 3.35 -5.92 8.41
C ILE A 104 4.08 -6.64 9.56
N SER A 105 4.41 -5.98 10.67
CA SER A 105 5.16 -6.69 11.72
C SER A 105 4.27 -7.70 12.45
N SER A 106 4.87 -8.74 13.07
CA SER A 106 4.11 -9.65 13.93
C SER A 106 3.39 -8.86 15.03
N GLY A 107 2.15 -9.24 15.32
CA GLY A 107 1.27 -8.53 16.25
C GLY A 107 0.49 -7.36 15.62
N GLN A 108 0.89 -6.86 14.44
CA GLN A 108 0.09 -5.87 13.71
C GLN A 108 -1.08 -6.51 12.97
N TRP A 109 -2.07 -5.69 12.64
CA TRP A 109 -3.31 -6.12 12.01
C TRP A 109 -3.41 -5.70 10.55
N TYR A 110 -4.08 -6.51 9.76
CA TYR A 110 -4.51 -6.17 8.40
C TYR A 110 -5.90 -6.69 8.10
N ARG A 111 -6.59 -6.08 7.15
CA ARG A 111 -7.90 -6.53 6.68
C ARG A 111 -7.72 -7.39 5.43
N ASN A 112 -8.15 -8.65 5.48
CA ASN A 112 -8.09 -9.54 4.32
C ASN A 112 -9.18 -9.18 3.28
N ASP A 113 -9.14 -9.86 2.14
CA ASP A 113 -10.08 -9.73 1.02
C ASP A 113 -11.52 -10.09 1.40
N GLN A 114 -11.71 -10.96 2.40
CA GLN A 114 -13.00 -11.28 3.01
C GLN A 114 -13.50 -10.17 3.95
N GLY A 115 -12.75 -9.08 4.11
CA GLY A 115 -13.11 -7.94 4.96
C GLY A 115 -12.92 -8.19 6.46
N GLN A 116 -12.22 -9.26 6.84
CA GLN A 116 -11.93 -9.63 8.23
C GLN A 116 -10.58 -9.05 8.67
N TRP A 117 -10.51 -8.58 9.92
CA TRP A 117 -9.25 -8.20 10.53
C TRP A 117 -8.48 -9.43 11.00
N VAL A 118 -7.27 -9.59 10.49
CA VAL A 118 -6.34 -10.69 10.79
C VAL A 118 -5.09 -10.10 11.42
N GLN A 119 -4.55 -10.78 12.44
CA GLN A 119 -3.27 -10.42 13.05
C GLN A 119 -2.15 -11.21 12.37
N ARG A 120 -1.02 -10.56 12.10
CA ARG A 120 0.17 -11.21 11.55
C ARG A 120 1.05 -11.87 12.61
#